data_AF-M5C0S9-F1
#
_entry.id   AF-M5C0S9-F1
#
_cell.length_a   1.000
_cell.length_b   1.000
_cell.length_c   1.000
_cell.angle_alpha   90.00
_cell.angle_beta   90.00
_cell.angle_gamma   90.00
#
_symmetry.space_group_name_H-M   'P 1'
#
loop_
_entity.id
_entity.type
_entity.pdbx_description
1 polymer ?
#
loop_
_entity_poly.entity_id
_entity_poly.type
_entity_poly.pdbx_seq_one_letter_code
_entity_poly.pdbx_strand_id
1 'polypeptide(L)'
;MLGVGETEEQLIDTLKALRANSVDVVTFGQYMRPTKKHMKVSRYVEPSEFEMWKKKAEEMGFAYVASGPLVRSSYKAGEYFIENMLRNGSQGRGVLKTASLLSADTQPGRPAGSIGE
;
A
#
# COMPACT_ATOMS: atom_id res chain seq x y z
N MET A 1 8.03 -2.10 5.75
CA MET A 1 8.34 -0.98 6.69
C MET A 1 9.82 -1.06 7.00
N LEU A 2 10.52 0.06 7.00
CA LEU A 2 11.96 0.13 7.28
C LEU A 2 12.22 0.57 8.73
N GLY A 3 13.39 0.28 9.27
CA GLY A 3 13.80 0.67 10.61
C GLY A 3 13.43 -0.33 11.72
N VAL A 4 13.18 -1.60 11.37
CA VAL A 4 12.88 -2.70 12.29
C VAL A 4 14.08 -3.62 12.56
N GLY A 5 15.22 -3.38 11.89
CA GLY A 5 16.44 -4.17 12.01
C GLY A 5 16.75 -5.02 10.77
N GLU A 6 16.08 -4.73 9.67
CA GLU A 6 16.29 -5.33 8.36
C GLU A 6 17.65 -4.98 7.77
N THR A 7 18.23 -5.91 7.01
CA THR A 7 19.44 -5.68 6.20
C THR A 7 19.08 -5.36 4.75
N GLU A 8 20.02 -4.77 4.00
CA GLU A 8 19.80 -4.51 2.57
C GLU A 8 19.58 -5.78 1.76
N GLU A 9 20.29 -6.87 2.09
CA GLU A 9 20.14 -8.17 1.43
C GLU A 9 18.72 -8.71 1.61
N GLN A 10 18.19 -8.67 2.84
CA GLN A 10 16.81 -9.09 3.13
C GLN A 10 15.79 -8.25 2.36
N LEU A 11 16.03 -6.95 2.22
CA LEU A 11 15.15 -6.07 1.44
C LEU A 11 15.18 -6.42 -0.04
N ILE A 12 16.36 -6.62 -0.62
CA ILE A 12 16.50 -7.01 -2.03
C ILE A 12 15.81 -8.34 -2.29
N ASP A 13 16.02 -9.34 -1.45
CA ASP A 13 15.41 -10.66 -1.62
C ASP A 13 13.89 -10.62 -1.43
N THR A 14 13.41 -9.79 -0.50
CA THR A 14 11.98 -9.51 -0.37
C THR A 14 11.41 -8.90 -1.66
N LEU A 15 12.10 -7.91 -2.25
CA LEU A 15 11.65 -7.31 -3.51
C LEU A 15 11.64 -8.32 -4.66
N LYS A 16 12.64 -9.19 -4.77
CA LYS A 16 12.67 -10.27 -5.77
C LYS A 16 11.49 -11.23 -5.57
N ALA A 17 11.22 -11.63 -4.33
CA ALA A 17 10.10 -12.52 -4.01
C ALA A 17 8.74 -11.89 -4.35
N LEU A 18 8.58 -10.59 -4.08
CA LEU A 18 7.38 -9.84 -4.47
C LEU A 18 7.22 -9.81 -6.00
N ARG A 19 8.29 -9.57 -6.75
CA ARG A 19 8.25 -9.61 -8.23
C ARG A 19 7.95 -11.01 -8.77
N ALA A 20 8.50 -12.06 -8.17
CA ALA A 20 8.21 -13.45 -8.55
C ALA A 20 6.72 -13.84 -8.32
N ASN A 21 6.03 -13.12 -7.43
CA ASN A 21 4.59 -13.29 -7.17
C ASN A 21 3.73 -12.23 -7.86
N SER A 22 4.25 -11.55 -8.90
CA SER A 22 3.52 -10.56 -9.70
C SER A 22 2.93 -9.41 -8.87
N VAL A 23 3.63 -8.97 -7.81
CA VAL A 23 3.21 -7.81 -7.02
C VAL A 23 3.58 -6.53 -7.77
N ASP A 24 2.58 -5.75 -8.17
CA ASP A 24 2.76 -4.56 -9.00
C ASP A 24 3.13 -3.30 -8.21
N VAL A 25 2.70 -3.22 -6.95
CA VAL A 25 2.82 -2.02 -6.12
C VAL A 25 3.60 -2.33 -4.86
N VAL A 26 4.59 -1.50 -4.55
CA VAL A 26 5.34 -1.58 -3.29
C VAL A 26 5.46 -0.22 -2.62
N THR A 27 5.40 -0.22 -1.30
CA THR A 27 5.52 1.01 -0.50
C THR A 27 6.60 0.87 0.57
N PHE A 28 7.48 1.86 0.68
CA PHE A 28 8.49 1.96 1.73
C PHE A 28 8.14 3.10 2.68
N GLY A 29 7.90 2.75 3.94
CA GLY A 29 7.59 3.69 5.02
C GLY A 29 8.42 3.41 6.26
N GLN A 30 8.70 4.45 7.04
CA GLN A 30 9.40 4.32 8.33
C GLN A 30 8.50 3.61 9.35
N TYR A 31 9.04 2.59 10.01
CA TYR A 31 8.40 1.96 11.15
C TYR A 31 8.30 2.95 12.30
N MET A 32 7.05 3.33 12.62
CA MET A 32 6.70 4.16 13.76
C MET A 32 6.12 3.26 14.84
N ARG A 33 6.88 3.07 15.92
CA ARG A 33 6.48 2.28 17.06
C ARG A 33 5.23 2.91 17.72
N PRO A 34 4.06 2.25 17.73
CA PRO A 34 2.82 2.85 18.25
C PRO A 34 2.87 3.07 19.76
N THR A 35 3.39 2.10 20.51
CA THR A 35 3.51 2.16 21.97
C THR A 35 4.77 1.45 22.46
N LYS A 36 5.14 1.67 23.73
CA LYS A 36 6.30 1.02 24.39
C LYS A 36 6.20 -0.51 24.49
N LYS A 37 5.05 -1.12 24.21
CA LYS A 37 4.88 -2.59 24.20
C LYS A 37 5.27 -3.22 22.85
N HIS A 38 5.30 -2.44 21.77
CA HIS A 38 5.64 -2.95 20.44
C HIS A 38 7.16 -3.05 20.25
N MET A 39 7.61 -3.68 19.16
CA MET A 39 9.02 -3.75 18.77
C MET A 39 9.68 -2.36 18.84
N LYS A 40 10.92 -2.29 19.36
CA LYS A 40 11.67 -1.03 19.36
C LYS A 40 12.01 -0.65 17.92
N VAL A 41 12.03 0.66 17.63
CA VAL A 41 12.61 1.14 16.38
C VAL A 41 14.10 0.83 16.42
N SER A 42 14.61 0.11 15.43
CA SER A 42 16.03 -0.22 15.32
C SER A 42 16.82 0.97 14.80
N ARG A 43 16.28 1.68 13.81
CA ARG A 43 16.87 2.89 13.24
C ARG A 43 15.80 3.78 12.59
N TYR A 44 16.08 5.07 12.55
CA TYR A 44 15.37 6.00 11.67
C TYR A 44 16.13 6.06 10.35
N VAL A 45 15.43 5.75 9.27
CA VAL A 45 16.00 5.67 7.94
C VAL A 45 16.14 7.06 7.35
N GLU A 46 17.28 7.33 6.72
CA GLU A 46 17.54 8.63 6.11
C GLU A 46 16.67 8.85 4.85
N PRO A 47 16.24 10.08 4.55
CA PRO A 47 15.48 10.38 3.34
C PRO A 47 16.15 9.89 2.05
N SER A 48 17.48 9.91 1.98
CA SER A 48 18.25 9.43 0.83
C SER A 48 18.13 7.92 0.61
N GLU A 49 17.99 7.13 1.67
CA GLU A 49 17.80 5.69 1.56
C GLU A 49 16.40 5.36 0.98
N PHE A 50 15.38 6.14 1.33
CA PHE A 50 14.06 5.99 0.72
C PHE A 50 14.11 6.21 -0.80
N GLU A 51 14.85 7.21 -1.25
CA GLU A 51 15.05 7.47 -2.69
C GLU A 51 15.84 6.34 -3.36
N MET A 52 16.86 5.80 -2.69
CA MET A 52 17.59 4.62 -3.18
C MET A 52 16.65 3.41 -3.36
N TRP A 53 15.83 3.10 -2.36
CA TRP A 53 14.91 1.97 -2.43
C TRP A 53 13.82 2.15 -3.47
N LYS A 54 13.37 3.39 -3.67
CA LYS A 54 12.44 3.73 -4.75
C LYS A 54 13.02 3.35 -6.11
N LYS A 55 14.22 3.85 -6.42
CA LYS A 55 14.91 3.57 -7.69
C LYS A 55 15.15 2.08 -7.90
N LYS A 56 15.68 1.39 -6.88
CA LYS A 56 15.90 -0.08 -6.95
C LYS A 56 14.61 -0.82 -7.28
N ALA A 57 13.49 -0.47 -6.65
CA ALA A 57 12.21 -1.11 -6.94
C ALA A 57 11.68 -0.75 -8.35
N GLU A 58 11.79 0.50 -8.79
CA GLU A 58 11.41 0.90 -10.14
C GLU A 58 12.22 0.14 -11.21
N GLU A 59 13.53 -0.02 -11.01
CA GLU A 59 14.42 -0.82 -11.88
C GLU A 59 14.05 -2.31 -11.91
N MET A 60 13.48 -2.85 -10.82
CA MET A 60 12.98 -4.23 -10.75
C MET A 60 11.59 -4.41 -11.40
N GLY A 61 11.01 -3.34 -11.96
CA GLY A 61 9.78 -3.40 -12.73
C GLY A 61 8.51 -3.40 -11.88
N PHE A 62 8.55 -2.87 -10.65
CA PHE A 62 7.31 -2.53 -9.95
C PHE A 62 6.58 -1.42 -10.72
N ALA A 63 5.30 -1.62 -11.01
CA ALA A 63 4.49 -0.66 -11.76
C ALA A 63 4.32 0.65 -11.00
N TYR A 64 4.31 0.58 -9.66
CA TYR A 64 4.23 1.75 -8.80
C TYR A 64 5.05 1.58 -7.52
N VAL A 65 5.76 2.64 -7.15
CA VAL A 65 6.58 2.69 -5.93
C VAL A 65 6.34 4.00 -5.18
N ALA A 66 5.80 3.91 -3.96
CA ALA A 66 5.80 5.04 -3.01
C ALA A 66 6.87 4.82 -1.95
N SER A 67 7.73 5.81 -1.73
CA SER A 67 8.83 5.71 -0.77
C SER A 67 9.00 7.00 -0.01
N GLY A 68 9.02 6.92 1.32
CA GLY A 68 9.30 8.06 2.19
C GLY A 68 8.92 7.81 3.64
N PRO A 69 9.40 8.62 4.60
CA PRO A 69 9.23 8.34 6.03
C PRO A 69 7.76 8.16 6.46
N LEU A 70 6.87 9.01 5.93
CA LEU A 70 5.45 9.02 6.30
C LEU A 70 4.57 8.14 5.39
N VAL A 71 5.13 7.49 4.38
CA VAL A 71 4.37 6.64 3.46
C VAL A 71 3.73 5.48 4.23
N ARG A 72 2.48 5.20 3.89
CA ARG A 72 1.70 4.06 4.36
C ARG A 72 1.06 3.38 3.15
N SER A 73 0.60 2.14 3.34
CA SER A 73 0.01 1.35 2.25
C SER A 73 -1.19 2.03 1.58
N SER A 74 -1.97 2.82 2.33
CA SER A 74 -3.13 3.55 1.81
C SER A 74 -2.79 4.92 1.22
N TYR A 75 -1.55 5.41 1.39
CA TYR A 75 -1.17 6.73 0.89
C TYR A 75 -1.42 6.77 -0.62
N LYS A 76 -2.32 7.66 -1.07
CA LYS A 76 -2.70 7.86 -2.49
C LYS A 76 -3.11 6.60 -3.28
N ALA A 77 -3.49 5.51 -2.59
CA ALA A 77 -3.86 4.24 -3.23
C ALA A 77 -4.98 4.38 -4.28
N GLY A 78 -5.93 5.31 -4.08
CA GLY A 78 -7.00 5.59 -5.05
C GLY A 78 -6.49 6.23 -6.35
N GLU A 79 -5.61 7.23 -6.26
CA GLU A 79 -4.94 7.83 -7.43
C GLU A 79 -4.12 6.77 -8.18
N TYR A 80 -3.46 5.87 -7.44
CA TYR A 80 -2.63 4.82 -8.00
C TYR A 80 -3.43 3.72 -8.69
N PHE A 81 -4.59 3.35 -8.14
CA PHE A 81 -5.49 2.41 -8.81
C PHE A 81 -5.93 2.96 -10.17
N ILE A 82 -6.26 4.26 -10.23
CA ILE A 82 -6.65 4.93 -11.47
C ILE A 82 -5.48 5.01 -12.45
N GLU A 83 -4.28 5.42 -12.02
CA GLU A 83 -3.10 5.48 -12.90
C GLU A 83 -2.74 4.11 -13.48
N ASN A 84 -2.79 3.05 -12.66
CA ASN A 84 -2.54 1.69 -13.12
C ASN A 84 -3.61 1.21 -14.10
N MET A 85 -4.90 1.52 -13.87
CA MET A 85 -5.94 1.23 -14.86
C MET A 85 -5.74 1.98 -16.17
N LEU A 86 -5.26 3.24 -16.13
CA LEU A 86 -5.01 4.03 -17.33
C LEU A 86 -3.81 3.49 -18.13
N ARG A 87 -2.73 3.07 -17.45
CA ARG A 87 -1.58 2.42 -18.11
C ARG A 87 -1.93 1.05 -18.69
N ASN A 88 -2.73 0.25 -17.96
CA ASN A 88 -3.11 -1.10 -18.37
C ASN A 88 -4.38 -1.14 -19.23
N GLY A 89 -5.01 0.01 -19.52
CA GLY A 89 -6.25 0.12 -20.27
C GLY A 89 -6.19 -0.36 -21.72
N SER A 90 -5.01 -0.74 -22.22
CA SER A 90 -4.84 -1.45 -23.49
C SER A 90 -4.91 -2.98 -23.36
N GLN A 91 -4.86 -3.56 -22.15
CA GLN A 91 -4.89 -5.01 -21.90
C GLN A 91 -5.53 -5.35 -20.54
N GLY A 92 -6.84 -5.66 -20.48
CA GLY A 92 -7.40 -6.39 -19.33
C GLY A 92 -8.87 -6.13 -18.95
N ARG A 93 -9.81 -6.75 -19.66
CA ARG A 93 -11.16 -7.04 -19.15
C ARG A 93 -11.06 -8.04 -17.99
N GLY A 94 -11.00 -7.58 -16.74
CA GLY A 94 -11.00 -8.50 -15.60
C GLY A 94 -11.48 -7.93 -14.26
N VAL A 95 -11.34 -6.62 -14.03
CA VAL A 95 -11.52 -6.05 -12.67
C VAL A 95 -12.91 -5.46 -12.42
N LEU A 96 -13.75 -5.34 -13.46
CA LEU A 96 -15.11 -4.76 -13.37
C LEU A 96 -16.08 -5.50 -12.43
N LYS A 97 -15.74 -6.68 -11.91
CA LYS A 97 -16.61 -7.43 -11.00
C LYS A 97 -16.60 -6.94 -9.55
N THR A 98 -15.55 -6.26 -9.08
CA THR A 98 -15.42 -5.92 -7.65
C THR A 98 -16.05 -4.57 -7.29
N ALA A 99 -16.05 -3.60 -8.21
CA ALA A 99 -16.60 -2.27 -7.96
C ALA A 99 -18.13 -2.29 -7.76
N SER A 100 -18.84 -3.24 -8.37
CA SER A 100 -20.30 -3.38 -8.21
C SER A 100 -20.72 -3.88 -6.82
N LEU A 101 -19.82 -4.51 -6.05
CA LEU A 101 -20.13 -5.04 -4.71
C LEU A 101 -20.06 -3.97 -3.61
N LEU A 102 -19.34 -2.87 -3.83
CA LEU A 102 -19.16 -1.81 -2.83
C LEU A 102 -20.30 -0.77 -2.82
N SER A 103 -21.24 -0.83 -3.76
CA SER A 103 -22.36 0.13 -3.88
C SER A 103 -23.71 -0.43 -3.44
N ALA A 104 -23.79 -1.67 -2.94
CA ALA A 104 -25.07 -2.35 -2.70
C ALA A 104 -25.66 -2.20 -1.28
N ASP A 105 -24.93 -1.68 -0.28
CA ASP A 105 -25.36 -1.73 1.13
C ASP A 105 -25.73 -0.40 1.80
N THR A 106 -25.97 0.68 1.03
CA THR A 106 -26.54 1.91 1.62
C THR A 106 -28.01 2.05 1.26
N GLN A 107 -28.90 1.37 1.99
CA GLN A 107 -30.32 1.72 2.00
C GLN A 107 -30.59 2.82 3.05
N PRO A 108 -31.12 4.00 2.67
CA PRO A 108 -31.55 5.00 3.62
C PRO A 108 -33.04 4.76 4.00
N GLY A 109 -33.32 4.64 5.29
CA GLY A 109 -34.66 4.94 5.84
C GLY A 109 -35.40 3.81 6.55
N ARG A 110 -35.50 3.93 7.88
CA ARG A 110 -36.72 3.62 8.63
C ARG A 110 -36.95 4.71 9.67
N PRO A 111 -38.16 5.28 9.78
CA PRO A 111 -38.47 6.25 10.83
C PRO A 111 -38.59 5.56 12.18
N ALA A 112 -38.14 6.23 13.24
CA ALA A 112 -38.31 5.79 14.61
C ALA A 112 -39.82 5.81 14.97
N GLY A 113 -40.40 4.62 15.11
CA GLY A 113 -41.75 4.44 15.64
C GLY A 113 -41.77 4.66 17.15
N SER A 114 -42.66 5.53 17.57
CA SER A 114 -43.14 5.74 18.94
C SER A 114 -43.58 4.44 19.61
N ILE A 115 -43.19 4.23 20.87
CA ILE A 115 -43.94 3.37 21.80
C ILE A 115 -44.13 4.16 23.09
N GLY A 116 -45.39 4.53 23.35
CA GLY A 116 -45.91 4.68 24.70
C GLY A 116 -46.68 3.40 25.04
N GLU A 117 -46.46 2.86 26.23
CA GLU A 117 -47.37 2.82 27.39
C GLU A 117 -46.58 2.30 28.60
#